data_AF-A0A9P7YW41-F1
#
_entry.id   AF-A0A9P7YW41-F1
#
_cell.length_a   1.000
_cell.length_b   1.000
_cell.length_c   1.000
_cell.angle_alpha   90.00
_cell.angle_beta   90.00
_cell.angle_gamma   90.00
#
_symmetry.space_group_name_H-M   'P 1'
#
loop_
_entity.id
_entity.type
_entity.pdbx_description
1 polymer ?
#
loop_
_entity_poly.entity_id
_entity_poly.type
_entity_poly.pdbx_seq_one_letter_code
_entity_poly.pdbx_strand_id
1 'polypeptide(L)'
;MARLTLIRAANTLSLTPSRTIMLPSTPTQCRYFSSTTHRAGADHGAHEDHYDPPGGWLWGIKPGEKPKPEGWETIFYVGMFGSLGLAAVAYAFKPDTSIQTWALEEARRRLEVEGILKEPESKS
;
A
#
# COMPACT_ATOMS: atom_id res chain seq x y z
N MET A 1 -13.93 -29.06 75.72
CA MET A 1 -12.63 -28.41 75.96
C MET A 1 -11.78 -28.64 74.72
N ALA A 2 -11.13 -27.70 74.03
CA ALA A 2 -10.80 -26.30 74.26
C ALA A 2 -10.83 -25.56 72.90
N ARG A 3 -11.15 -24.26 72.92
CA ARG A 3 -11.07 -23.37 71.75
C ARG A 3 -9.60 -22.99 71.53
N LEU A 4 -9.03 -23.27 70.36
CA LEU A 4 -7.77 -22.66 69.94
C LEU A 4 -8.06 -21.43 69.08
N THR A 5 -7.75 -20.28 69.65
CA THR A 5 -7.77 -18.95 69.05
C THR A 5 -6.66 -18.82 68.02
N LEU A 6 -7.02 -18.48 66.78
CA LEU A 6 -6.11 -18.15 65.69
C LEU A 6 -5.54 -16.75 65.92
N ILE A 7 -4.23 -16.65 66.13
CA ILE A 7 -3.50 -15.38 66.29
C ILE A 7 -3.30 -14.77 64.91
N ARG A 8 -3.98 -13.65 64.65
CA ARG A 8 -3.82 -12.84 63.42
C ARG A 8 -2.57 -11.98 63.55
N ALA A 9 -1.51 -12.32 62.83
CA ALA A 9 -0.33 -11.47 62.69
C ALA A 9 -0.69 -10.20 61.88
N ALA A 10 -0.33 -9.04 62.40
CA ALA A 10 -0.50 -7.75 61.75
C ALA A 10 0.81 -7.38 61.03
N ASN A 11 0.79 -7.34 59.69
CA ASN A 11 1.91 -6.80 58.93
C ASN A 11 1.83 -5.27 58.90
N THR A 12 2.82 -4.62 59.49
CA THR A 12 3.01 -3.17 59.43
C THR A 12 3.54 -2.79 58.05
N LEU A 13 2.82 -1.92 57.34
CA LEU A 13 3.22 -1.38 56.04
C LEU A 13 4.11 -0.15 56.26
N SER A 14 5.40 -0.25 55.91
CA SER A 14 6.31 0.89 55.87
C SER A 14 6.25 1.55 54.48
N LEU A 15 5.88 2.83 54.43
CA LEU A 15 5.92 3.65 53.21
C LEU A 15 7.34 4.17 53.00
N THR A 16 7.95 3.83 51.87
CA THR A 16 9.22 4.40 51.41
C THR A 16 8.96 5.59 50.48
N PRO A 17 9.71 6.71 50.59
CA PRO A 17 9.52 7.86 49.71
C PRO A 17 10.12 7.58 48.32
N SER A 18 9.31 7.82 47.29
CA SER A 18 9.72 7.73 45.88
C SER A 18 10.71 8.84 45.52
N ARG A 19 11.92 8.48 45.09
CA ARG A 19 12.90 9.42 44.53
C ARG A 19 12.58 9.65 43.06
N THR A 20 12.24 10.88 42.69
CA THR A 20 12.10 11.33 41.31
C THR A 20 13.47 11.37 40.64
N ILE A 21 13.68 10.53 39.63
CA ILE A 21 14.88 10.54 38.78
C ILE A 21 14.69 11.61 37.71
N MET A 22 15.48 12.69 37.75
CA MET A 22 15.56 13.62 36.62
C MET A 22 16.48 13.04 35.55
N LEU A 23 15.96 12.85 34.33
CA LEU A 23 16.77 12.45 33.18
C LEU A 23 17.61 13.64 32.68
N PRO A 24 18.89 13.45 32.31
CA PRO A 24 19.63 14.47 31.60
C PRO A 24 19.07 14.66 30.18
N SER A 25 18.75 15.90 29.83
CA SER A 25 18.40 16.29 28.46
C SER A 25 19.67 16.24 27.59
N THR A 26 19.77 15.25 26.71
CA THR A 26 20.85 15.19 25.72
C THR A 26 20.59 16.21 24.61
N PRO A 27 21.59 16.99 24.16
CA PRO A 27 21.40 17.93 23.06
C PRO A 27 21.05 17.18 21.77
N THR A 28 20.03 17.67 21.06
CA THR A 28 19.61 17.16 19.74
C THR A 28 20.75 17.38 18.74
N GLN A 29 21.36 16.28 18.30
CA GLN A 29 22.41 16.31 17.29
C GLN A 29 21.79 16.64 15.92
N CYS A 30 22.02 17.85 15.40
CA CYS A 30 21.67 18.20 14.02
C CYS A 30 22.52 17.36 13.06
N ARG A 31 21.91 16.41 12.35
CA ARG A 31 22.60 15.68 11.28
C ARG A 31 22.71 16.57 10.05
N TYR A 32 23.94 16.90 9.64
CA TYR A 32 24.19 17.54 8.37
C TYR A 32 23.87 16.57 7.21
N PHE A 33 23.37 17.10 6.10
CA PHE A 33 23.18 16.35 4.86
C PHE A 33 24.51 15.76 4.41
N SER A 34 24.64 14.44 4.45
CA SER A 34 25.86 13.74 4.07
C SER A 34 25.84 13.50 2.56
N SER A 35 26.73 14.16 1.81
CA SER A 35 27.01 13.79 0.42
C SER A 35 27.94 12.59 0.42
N THR A 36 27.45 11.44 -0.06
CA THR A 36 28.32 10.30 -0.31
C THR A 36 29.14 10.56 -1.58
N THR A 37 30.45 10.37 -1.53
CA THR A 37 31.32 10.44 -2.70
C THR A 37 30.89 9.34 -3.68
N HIS A 38 30.63 9.72 -4.93
CA HIS A 38 30.16 8.81 -5.98
C HIS A 38 31.13 7.63 -6.09
N ARG A 39 30.69 6.43 -5.74
CA ARG A 39 31.47 5.23 -6.01
C ARG A 39 31.41 5.02 -7.52
N ALA A 40 32.54 5.21 -8.19
CA ALA A 40 32.71 4.72 -9.55
C ALA A 40 32.40 3.22 -9.53
N GLY A 41 31.33 2.82 -10.20
CA GLY A 41 30.96 1.42 -10.34
C GLY A 41 32.12 0.68 -10.99
N ALA A 42 32.55 -0.41 -10.36
CA ALA A 42 33.47 -1.35 -10.95
C ALA A 42 32.67 -2.29 -11.87
N ASP A 43 32.73 -2.09 -13.18
CA ASP A 43 32.21 -3.03 -14.17
C ASP A 43 33.12 -2.96 -15.42
N HIS A 44 34.14 -3.81 -15.54
CA HIS A 44 34.10 -5.03 -16.36
C HIS A 44 33.57 -4.85 -17.79
N GLY A 45 34.21 -4.01 -18.60
CA GLY A 45 34.11 -4.14 -20.06
C GLY A 45 34.73 -2.98 -20.80
N ALA A 46 35.67 -3.27 -21.71
CA ALA A 46 36.33 -2.30 -22.56
C ALA A 46 35.38 -1.73 -23.62
N HIS A 47 34.46 -0.86 -23.23
CA HIS A 47 33.76 0.04 -24.13
C HIS A 47 33.82 1.44 -23.53
N GLU A 48 34.34 2.36 -24.34
CA GLU A 48 34.66 3.75 -24.02
C GLU A 48 33.61 4.41 -23.13
N ASP A 49 33.92 4.55 -21.84
CA ASP A 49 33.07 5.18 -20.83
C ASP A 49 32.92 6.67 -21.17
N HIS A 50 31.92 7.00 -21.97
CA HIS A 50 31.55 8.39 -22.27
C HIS A 50 30.96 9.02 -21.00
N TYR A 51 31.82 9.68 -20.24
CA TYR A 51 31.39 10.52 -19.11
C TYR A 51 30.68 11.76 -19.64
N ASP A 52 29.37 11.87 -19.37
CA ASP A 52 28.60 13.08 -19.64
C ASP A 52 28.65 13.99 -18.38
N PRO A 53 29.28 15.18 -18.46
CA PRO A 53 29.34 16.10 -17.32
C PRO A 53 27.93 16.58 -16.94
N PRO A 54 27.70 16.98 -15.68
CA PRO A 54 26.39 17.44 -15.23
C PRO A 54 26.01 18.76 -15.91
N GLY A 55 25.33 18.67 -17.06
CA GLY A 55 24.67 19.80 -17.71
C GLY A 55 23.39 20.10 -16.93
N GLY A 56 23.27 21.28 -16.31
CA GLY A 56 22.16 21.69 -15.43
C GLY A 56 20.77 21.80 -16.09
N TRP A 57 20.43 20.89 -16.99
CA TRP A 57 19.15 20.75 -17.66
C TRP A 57 18.31 19.70 -16.93
N LEU A 58 17.00 19.92 -16.85
CA LEU A 58 16.09 19.16 -15.98
C LEU A 58 16.06 17.64 -16.24
N TRP A 59 16.51 17.18 -17.43
CA TRP A 59 16.54 15.77 -17.83
C TRP A 59 17.78 15.38 -18.63
N GLY A 60 18.86 16.18 -18.57
CA GLY A 60 20.02 16.01 -19.46
C GLY A 60 19.72 16.35 -20.94
N ILE A 61 18.50 16.81 -21.25
CA ILE A 61 18.06 17.16 -22.59
C ILE A 61 18.23 18.66 -22.80
N LYS A 62 18.94 19.05 -23.86
CA LYS A 62 19.04 20.44 -24.27
C LYS A 62 17.65 20.92 -24.75
N PRO A 63 17.10 22.03 -24.22
CA PRO A 63 15.83 22.59 -24.65
C PRO A 63 15.94 22.98 -26.11
N GLY A 64 14.96 22.52 -26.88
CA GLY A 64 14.94 22.65 -28.33
C GLY A 64 15.39 21.39 -29.08
N GLU A 65 16.02 20.43 -28.41
CA GLU A 65 16.30 19.11 -28.98
C GLU A 65 15.12 18.17 -28.73
N LYS A 66 14.63 17.50 -29.79
CA LYS A 66 13.57 16.52 -29.66
C LYS A 66 14.17 15.23 -29.07
N PRO A 67 13.63 14.68 -27.98
CA PRO A 67 14.05 13.39 -27.47
C PRO A 67 13.94 12.35 -28.58
N LYS A 68 15.01 11.58 -28.80
CA LYS A 68 14.97 10.46 -29.73
C LYS A 68 14.18 9.34 -29.03
N PRO A 69 13.08 8.84 -29.62
CA PRO A 69 12.36 7.71 -29.03
C PRO A 69 13.30 6.52 -29.02
N GLU A 70 13.56 5.98 -27.83
CA GLU A 70 14.38 4.80 -27.70
C GLU A 70 13.60 3.58 -28.20
N GLY A 71 14.26 2.65 -28.90
CA GLY A 71 13.59 1.51 -29.54
C GLY A 71 12.79 0.61 -28.57
N TRP A 72 13.11 0.67 -27.27
CA TRP A 72 12.43 -0.08 -26.22
C TRP A 72 11.14 0.61 -25.73
N GLU A 73 11.04 1.94 -25.81
CA GLU A 73 9.88 2.69 -25.29
C GLU A 73 8.61 2.25 -26.01
N THR A 74 8.70 2.05 -27.31
CA THR A 74 7.57 1.62 -28.14
C THR A 74 7.06 0.23 -27.74
N ILE A 75 7.94 -0.76 -27.56
CA ILE A 75 7.52 -2.12 -27.17
C ILE A 75 6.93 -2.11 -25.76
N PHE A 76 7.49 -1.32 -24.85
CA PHE A 76 6.98 -1.17 -23.49
C PHE A 76 5.60 -0.53 -23.47
N TYR A 77 5.39 0.59 -24.17
CA TYR A 77 4.09 1.25 -24.22
C TYR A 77 3.04 0.40 -24.90
N VAL A 78 3.37 -0.24 -26.02
CA VAL A 78 2.44 -1.16 -26.71
C VAL A 78 2.12 -2.35 -25.83
N GLY A 79 3.10 -2.96 -25.16
CA GLY A 79 2.87 -4.07 -24.25
C GLY A 79 2.05 -3.68 -23.02
N MET A 80 2.39 -2.56 -22.37
CA MET A 80 1.71 -2.10 -21.17
C MET A 80 0.30 -1.63 -21.47
N PHE A 81 0.09 -0.71 -22.41
CA PHE A 81 -1.25 -0.23 -22.74
C PHE A 81 -2.07 -1.27 -23.52
N GLY A 82 -1.42 -2.11 -24.32
CA GLY A 82 -2.07 -3.24 -25.00
C GLY A 82 -2.58 -4.27 -24.00
N SER A 83 -1.79 -4.65 -23.00
CA SER A 83 -2.23 -5.57 -21.94
C SER A 83 -3.34 -4.97 -21.06
N LEU A 84 -3.26 -3.67 -20.74
CA LEU A 84 -4.31 -2.98 -19.99
C LEU A 84 -5.62 -2.92 -20.77
N GLY A 85 -5.54 -2.63 -22.07
CA GLY A 85 -6.69 -2.65 -22.98
C GLY A 85 -7.30 -4.05 -23.11
N LEU A 86 -6.46 -5.08 -23.27
CA LEU A 86 -6.92 -6.47 -23.31
C LEU A 86 -7.59 -6.89 -22.01
N ALA A 87 -7.03 -6.51 -20.85
CA ALA A 87 -7.63 -6.77 -19.54
C ALA A 87 -8.98 -6.05 -19.38
N ALA A 88 -9.10 -4.80 -19.86
CA ALA A 88 -10.36 -4.06 -19.83
C ALA A 88 -11.44 -4.72 -20.68
N VAL A 89 -11.11 -5.18 -21.89
CA VAL A 89 -12.04 -5.93 -22.76
C VAL A 89 -12.44 -7.23 -22.09
N ALA A 90 -11.50 -8.02 -21.58
CA ALA A 90 -11.78 -9.26 -20.88
C ALA A 90 -12.68 -9.05 -19.65
N TYR A 91 -12.48 -7.95 -18.92
CA TYR A 91 -13.32 -7.58 -17.78
C TYR A 91 -14.73 -7.19 -18.21
N ALA A 92 -14.87 -6.38 -19.26
CA ALA A 92 -16.17 -5.91 -19.75
C ALA A 92 -17.06 -7.06 -20.27
N PHE A 93 -16.47 -8.07 -20.91
CA PHE A 93 -17.20 -9.22 -21.44
C PHE A 93 -17.16 -10.45 -20.53
N LYS A 94 -16.74 -10.28 -19.27
CA LYS A 94 -16.78 -11.38 -18.31
C LYS A 94 -18.24 -11.83 -18.14
N PRO A 95 -18.57 -13.13 -18.31
CA PRO A 95 -19.94 -13.59 -18.18
C PRO A 95 -20.43 -13.40 -16.73
N ASP A 96 -21.67 -12.95 -16.57
CA ASP A 96 -22.34 -12.79 -15.29
C ASP A 96 -22.60 -14.16 -14.63
N THR A 97 -21.57 -14.74 -14.02
CA THR A 97 -21.66 -15.98 -13.23
C THR A 97 -21.90 -15.68 -11.76
N SER A 98 -22.55 -14.55 -11.45
CA SER A 98 -22.81 -14.15 -10.06
C SER A 98 -23.96 -14.99 -9.50
N ILE A 99 -23.81 -15.48 -8.27
CA ILE A 99 -24.85 -16.30 -7.62
C ILE A 99 -26.16 -15.52 -7.38
N GLN A 100 -26.10 -14.20 -7.47
CA GLN A 100 -27.22 -13.31 -7.24
C GLN A 100 -28.23 -13.33 -8.39
N THR A 101 -27.80 -13.55 -9.64
CA THR A 101 -28.74 -13.68 -10.77
C THR A 101 -29.63 -14.90 -10.57
N TRP A 102 -29.04 -16.05 -10.26
CA TRP A 102 -29.79 -17.26 -9.92
C TRP A 102 -30.62 -17.09 -8.64
N ALA A 103 -30.06 -16.48 -7.59
CA ALA A 103 -30.77 -16.28 -6.33
C ALA A 103 -31.99 -15.36 -6.47
N LEU A 104 -31.93 -14.33 -7.32
CA LEU A 104 -33.05 -13.41 -7.57
C LEU A 104 -34.15 -14.07 -8.42
N GLU A 105 -33.77 -14.87 -9.43
CA GLU A 105 -34.74 -15.65 -10.22
C GLU A 105 -35.43 -16.72 -9.37
N GLU A 106 -34.69 -17.40 -8.49
CA GLU A 106 -35.25 -18.40 -7.59
C GLU A 106 -36.10 -17.75 -6.49
N ALA A 107 -35.70 -16.58 -5.95
CA ALA A 107 -36.52 -15.80 -5.03
C ALA A 107 -37.81 -15.32 -5.69
N ARG A 108 -37.75 -14.88 -6.96
CA ARG A 108 -38.92 -14.51 -7.76
C ARG A 108 -39.86 -15.70 -7.96
N ARG A 109 -39.33 -16.88 -8.28
CA ARG A 109 -40.12 -18.11 -8.44
C ARG A 109 -40.85 -18.51 -7.15
N ARG A 110 -40.23 -18.32 -5.98
CA ARG A 110 -40.89 -18.54 -4.69
C ARG A 110 -41.97 -17.51 -4.38
N LEU A 111 -41.75 -16.24 -4.74
CA LEU A 111 -42.74 -15.17 -4.60
C LEU A 111 -43.92 -15.30 -5.59
N GLU A 112 -43.70 -15.82 -6.80
CA GLU A 112 -44.76 -16.12 -7.78
C GLU A 112 -45.62 -17.32 -7.33
N VAL A 113 -45.01 -18.31 -6.66
CA VAL A 113 -45.72 -19.45 -6.05
C VAL A 113 -46.51 -19.05 -4.79
N GLU A 114 -46.12 -17.97 -4.11
CA GLU A 114 -46.83 -17.43 -2.93
C GLU A 114 -47.93 -16.39 -3.26
N GLY A 115 -48.17 -16.07 -4.54
CA GLY A 115 -49.38 -15.36 -4.99
C GLY A 115 -49.58 -13.95 -4.43
N ILE A 116 -48.51 -13.28 -4.01
CA ILE A 116 -48.53 -11.92 -3.42
C ILE A 116 -47.63 -10.95 -4.20
N LEU A 117 -48.01 -10.59 -5.42
CA LEU A 117 -48.22 -9.19 -5.81
C LEU A 117 -48.52 -9.04 -7.32
N LYS A 118 -49.63 -8.34 -7.54
CA LYS A 118 -50.11 -7.61 -8.73
C LYS A 118 -48.97 -7.00 -9.56
N GLU A 119 -49.07 -7.13 -10.89
CA GLU A 119 -48.25 -6.41 -11.88
C GLU A 119 -48.09 -4.92 -11.52
N PRO A 120 -46.87 -4.38 -11.38
CA PRO A 120 -46.68 -2.95 -11.43
C PRO A 120 -46.88 -2.48 -12.88
N GLU A 121 -47.98 -1.76 -13.05
CA GLU A 121 -48.28 -0.79 -14.10
C GLU A 121 -47.02 -0.17 -14.72
N SER A 122 -47.05 -0.12 -16.05
CA SER A 122 -46.19 0.68 -16.92
C SER A 122 -45.61 1.92 -16.24
N LYS A 123 -44.28 2.08 -16.33
CA LYS A 123 -43.66 3.39 -16.23
C LYS A 123 -42.97 3.71 -17.55
N SER A 124 -43.43 4.82 -18.13
CA SER A 124 -42.99 5.51 -19.34
C SER A 124 -41.49 5.71 -19.44
#